data_AF-T1A9K5-F1
#
_entry.id   AF-T1A9K5-F1
#
_cell.length_a   1.000
_cell.length_b   1.000
_cell.length_c   1.000
_cell.angle_alpha   90.00
_cell.angle_beta   90.00
_cell.angle_gamma   90.00
#
_symmetry.space_group_name_H-M   'P 1'
#
loop_
_entity.id
_entity.type
_entity.pdbx_description
1 polymer ?
#
loop_
_entity_poly.entity_id
_entity_poly.type
_entity_poly.pdbx_seq_one_letter_code
_entity_poly.pdbx_strand_id
1 'polypeptide(L)'
;MEIIGYALTAVYIILFIGLLSAVAIYRKDLRKALKGKVTRRSLIALLFILIFFVSFLVMFVHPAEQLYFDENIYQGIAINILKHGNALWCQYGSAYLNQCGANAVYHDPVEWSFYIAIAFGIFGIGTATAYGMQLLIGAMLVAFTF
;
A
#
# COMPACT_ATOMS: atom_id res chain seq x y z
N MET A 1 12.05 -5.33 -15.87
CA MET A 1 11.37 -4.82 -14.65
C MET A 1 12.13 -3.65 -14.01
N GLU A 2 13.46 -3.68 -13.95
CA GLU A 2 14.26 -2.60 -13.34
C GLU A 2 14.03 -1.21 -13.96
N ILE A 3 13.95 -1.12 -15.29
CA ILE A 3 13.73 0.15 -16.02
C ILE A 3 12.40 0.84 -15.61
N ILE A 4 11.34 0.05 -15.35
CA ILE A 4 10.04 0.57 -14.91
C ILE A 4 10.12 1.12 -13.48
N GLY A 5 10.88 0.46 -12.61
CA GLY A 5 11.13 0.92 -11.23
C GLY A 5 11.88 2.25 -11.19
N TYR A 6 12.89 2.43 -12.03
CA TYR A 6 13.61 3.70 -12.15
C TYR A 6 12.74 4.82 -12.74
N ALA A 7 11.91 4.51 -13.73
CA ALA A 7 10.99 5.47 -14.31
C ALA A 7 9.94 5.96 -13.29
N LEU A 8 9.34 5.06 -12.51
CA LEU A 8 8.42 5.40 -11.43
C LEU A 8 9.08 6.27 -10.36
N THR A 9 10.30 5.89 -9.94
CA THR A 9 11.07 6.66 -8.96
C THR A 9 11.34 8.09 -9.48
N ALA A 10 11.70 8.23 -10.75
CA ALA A 10 11.92 9.53 -11.37
C ALA A 10 10.63 10.39 -11.39
N VAL A 11 9.47 9.80 -11.70
CA VAL A 11 8.18 10.49 -11.65
C VAL A 11 7.88 10.99 -10.24
N TYR A 12 8.06 10.16 -9.21
CA TYR A 12 7.85 10.58 -7.83
C TYR A 12 8.79 11.70 -7.39
N ILE A 13 10.05 11.67 -7.82
CA ILE A 13 11.01 12.75 -7.56
C ILE A 13 10.54 14.05 -8.22
N ILE A 14 10.10 14.00 -9.48
CA ILE A 14 9.60 15.18 -10.20
C ILE A 14 8.36 15.74 -9.50
N LEU A 15 7.40 14.89 -9.11
CA LEU A 15 6.21 15.31 -8.38
C LEU A 15 6.55 15.93 -7.03
N PHE A 16 7.51 15.35 -6.31
CA PHE A 16 7.98 15.87 -5.03
C PHE A 16 8.65 17.24 -5.18
N ILE A 17 9.52 17.40 -6.17
CA ILE A 17 10.13 18.70 -6.50
C ILE A 17 9.04 19.71 -6.88
N GLY A 18 8.08 19.31 -7.71
CA GLY A 18 6.95 20.16 -8.10
C GLY A 18 6.12 20.62 -6.89
N LEU A 19 5.85 19.73 -5.94
CA LEU A 19 5.19 20.06 -4.68
C LEU A 19 5.99 21.07 -3.85
N LEU A 20 7.30 20.85 -3.70
CA LEU A 20 8.18 21.77 -2.98
C LEU A 20 8.23 23.15 -3.66
N SER A 21 8.31 23.19 -4.98
CA SER A 21 8.27 24.43 -5.76
C SER A 21 6.93 25.15 -5.60
N ALA A 22 5.80 24.43 -5.65
CA ALA A 22 4.48 25.01 -5.42
C ALA A 22 4.36 25.61 -4.01
N VAL A 23 4.81 24.90 -2.98
CA VAL A 23 4.84 25.42 -1.60
C VAL A 23 5.72 26.66 -1.51
N ALA A 24 6.86 26.69 -2.18
CA ALA A 24 7.77 27.84 -2.20
C ALA A 24 7.16 29.06 -2.92
N ILE A 25 6.50 28.86 -4.06
CA ILE A 25 5.85 29.92 -4.85
C ILE A 25 4.66 30.48 -4.07
N TYR A 26 3.76 29.63 -3.57
CA TYR A 26 2.53 30.02 -2.88
C TYR A 26 2.71 30.25 -1.37
N ARG A 27 3.96 30.36 -0.88
CA ARG A 27 4.27 30.53 0.55
C ARG A 27 3.56 31.71 1.21
N LYS A 28 3.33 32.80 0.47
CA LYS A 28 2.66 34.01 1.01
C LYS A 28 1.17 33.76 1.23
N ASP A 29 0.51 33.09 0.29
CA ASP A 29 -0.91 32.75 0.36
C ASP A 29 -1.16 31.68 1.41
N LEU A 30 -0.31 30.65 1.47
CA LEU A 30 -0.31 29.66 2.55
C LEU A 30 -0.16 30.33 3.91
N ARG A 31 0.80 31.24 4.05
CA ARG A 31 1.00 31.97 5.31
C ARG A 31 -0.22 32.83 5.67
N LYS A 32 -0.89 33.42 4.70
CA LYS A 32 -2.12 34.20 4.91
C LYS A 32 -3.29 33.30 5.33
N ALA A 33 -3.47 32.16 4.69
CA ALA A 33 -4.50 31.18 5.00
C ALA A 33 -4.33 30.52 6.38
N LEU A 34 -3.08 30.32 6.80
CA LEU A 34 -2.72 29.72 8.08
C LEU A 34 -2.60 30.75 9.21
N LYS A 35 -2.62 32.05 8.89
CA LYS A 35 -2.49 33.14 9.87
C LYS A 35 -3.65 33.07 10.87
N GLY A 36 -3.31 32.97 12.16
CA GLY A 36 -4.28 32.89 13.26
C GLY A 36 -4.83 31.48 13.53
N LYS A 37 -4.64 30.53 12.62
CA LYS A 37 -5.03 29.11 12.82
C LYS A 37 -3.87 28.24 13.31
N VAL A 38 -2.65 28.56 12.89
CA VAL A 38 -1.45 27.80 13.25
C VAL A 38 -0.52 28.67 14.09
N THR A 39 -0.19 28.20 15.29
CA THR A 39 0.71 28.90 16.20
C THR A 39 2.14 28.39 16.03
N ARG A 40 3.13 29.20 16.44
CA ARG A 40 4.54 28.76 16.42
C ARG A 40 4.75 27.51 17.29
N ARG A 41 4.01 27.39 18.39
CA ARG A 41 4.04 26.23 19.28
C ARG A 41 3.54 24.96 18.59
N SER A 42 2.44 25.05 17.82
CA SER A 42 1.92 23.88 17.08
C SER A 42 2.88 23.42 15.98
N LEU A 43 3.60 24.35 15.32
CA LEU A 43 4.63 23.98 14.33
C LEU A 43 5.84 23.31 14.98
N ILE A 44 6.29 23.81 16.13
CA ILE A 44 7.39 23.18 16.87
C ILE A 44 6.98 21.80 17.37
N ALA A 45 5.76 21.65 17.89
CA ALA A 45 5.23 20.35 18.31
C ALA A 45 5.15 19.37 17.13
N LEU A 46 4.67 19.82 15.96
CA LEU A 46 4.63 19.01 14.75
C LEU A 46 6.03 18.57 14.32
N LEU A 47 7.02 19.47 14.40
CA LEU A 47 8.41 19.14 14.09
C LEU A 47 8.95 18.06 15.04
N PHE A 48 8.67 18.16 16.35
CA PHE A 48 9.07 17.14 17.33
C PHE A 48 8.39 15.80 17.08
N ILE A 49 7.09 15.80 16.77
CA ILE A 49 6.35 14.59 16.38
C ILE A 49 7.02 13.95 15.17
N LEU A 50 7.31 14.73 14.13
CA LEU A 50 7.92 14.23 12.91
C LEU A 50 9.32 13.65 13.16
N ILE A 51 10.17 14.36 13.91
CA ILE A 51 11.51 13.87 14.28
C ILE A 51 11.39 12.58 15.07
N PHE A 52 10.51 12.53 16.08
CA PHE A 52 10.31 11.33 16.89
C PHE A 52 9.92 10.13 16.04
N PHE A 53 8.90 10.25 15.18
CA PHE A 53 8.45 9.14 14.35
C PHE A 53 9.50 8.73 13.32
N VAL A 54 10.18 9.67 12.66
CA VAL A 54 11.25 9.34 11.72
C VAL A 54 12.40 8.63 12.42
N SER A 55 12.86 9.14 13.57
CA SER A 55 13.92 8.49 14.35
C SER A 55 13.49 7.13 14.87
N PHE A 56 12.25 6.98 15.32
CA PHE A 56 11.70 5.71 15.78
C PHE A 56 11.66 4.68 14.64
N LEU A 57 11.18 5.07 13.46
CA LEU A 57 11.17 4.21 12.28
C LEU A 57 12.59 3.78 11.90
N VAL A 58 13.54 4.71 11.80
CA VAL A 58 14.93 4.39 11.42
C VAL A 58 15.63 3.49 12.45
N MET A 59 15.35 3.66 13.74
CA MET A 59 16.07 2.97 14.81
C MET A 59 15.47 1.61 15.17
N PHE A 60 14.14 1.47 15.08
CA PHE A 60 13.43 0.31 15.62
C PHE A 60 12.63 -0.46 14.57
N VAL A 61 12.27 0.16 13.44
CA VAL A 61 11.57 -0.54 12.37
C VAL A 61 12.60 -1.08 11.39
N HIS A 62 12.87 -2.37 11.51
CA HIS A 62 13.62 -3.10 10.49
C HIS A 62 12.95 -2.90 9.13
N PRO A 63 13.73 -2.79 8.03
CA PRO A 63 13.15 -2.75 6.69
C PRO A 63 12.27 -3.99 6.52
N ALA A 64 10.96 -3.79 6.53
CA ALA A 64 10.03 -4.83 6.14
C ALA A 64 10.31 -5.06 4.64
N GLU A 65 10.96 -6.17 4.30
CA GLU A 65 11.28 -6.52 2.91
C GLU A 65 10.03 -6.74 2.03
N GLN A 66 8.84 -6.55 2.58
CA GLN A 66 7.60 -6.54 1.81
C GLN A 66 6.80 -5.30 2.18
N LEU A 67 6.88 -4.28 1.33
CA LEU A 67 6.00 -3.11 1.35
C LEU A 67 4.51 -3.48 1.22
N TYR A 68 4.23 -4.73 0.82
CA TYR A 68 2.92 -5.29 0.46
C TYR A 68 2.69 -6.65 1.14
N PHE A 69 2.86 -6.69 2.46
CA PHE A 69 2.69 -7.92 3.23
C PHE A 69 1.28 -8.50 3.06
N ASP A 70 0.27 -7.63 3.09
CA ASP A 70 -1.13 -8.01 3.02
C ASP A 70 -1.52 -8.43 1.59
N GLU A 71 -1.03 -7.76 0.55
CA GLU A 71 -1.33 -8.13 -0.84
C GLU A 71 -0.76 -9.49 -1.22
N ASN A 72 0.38 -9.89 -0.65
CA ASN A 72 0.92 -11.23 -0.84
C ASN A 72 0.04 -12.29 -0.17
N ILE A 73 -0.50 -11.98 1.01
CA ILE A 73 -1.45 -12.87 1.71
C ILE A 73 -2.72 -13.04 0.87
N TYR A 74 -3.32 -11.94 0.42
CA TYR A 74 -4.56 -11.98 -0.36
C TYR A 74 -4.38 -12.75 -1.67
N GLN A 75 -3.27 -12.54 -2.37
CA GLN A 75 -2.93 -13.27 -3.59
C GLN A 75 -2.64 -14.75 -3.32
N GLY A 76 -1.98 -15.08 -2.21
CA GLY A 76 -1.70 -16.45 -1.80
C GLY A 76 -2.99 -17.24 -1.53
N ILE A 77 -3.93 -16.64 -0.79
CA ILE A 77 -5.25 -17.22 -0.55
C ILE A 77 -6.02 -17.36 -1.87
N ALA A 78 -5.97 -16.36 -2.75
CA ALA A 78 -6.62 -16.41 -4.07
C ALA A 78 -6.13 -17.58 -4.94
N ILE A 79 -4.82 -17.83 -4.95
CA ILE A 79 -4.22 -18.99 -5.63
C ILE A 79 -4.69 -20.29 -5.00
N ASN A 80 -4.82 -20.34 -3.67
CA ASN A 80 -5.27 -21.53 -2.97
C ASN A 80 -6.75 -21.85 -3.26
N ILE A 81 -7.61 -20.82 -3.35
CA ILE A 81 -8.99 -20.94 -3.80
C ILE A 81 -9.05 -21.56 -5.19
N LEU A 82 -8.25 -21.05 -6.13
CA LEU A 82 -8.21 -21.56 -7.50
C LEU A 82 -7.70 -23.01 -7.61
N LYS A 83 -6.68 -23.38 -6.83
CA LYS A 83 -6.03 -24.68 -6.94
C LYS A 83 -6.71 -25.78 -6.14
N HIS A 84 -7.26 -25.45 -4.97
CA HIS A 84 -7.72 -26.43 -3.99
C HIS A 84 -9.15 -26.17 -3.52
N GLY A 85 -9.83 -25.14 -4.02
CA GLY A 85 -11.21 -24.83 -3.67
C GLY A 85 -11.40 -24.40 -2.21
N ASN A 86 -10.34 -23.96 -1.54
CA ASN A 86 -10.40 -23.55 -0.15
C ASN A 86 -9.72 -22.20 0.11
N ALA A 87 -10.23 -21.51 1.11
CA ALA A 87 -9.85 -20.16 1.51
C ALA A 87 -8.73 -20.14 2.57
N LEU A 88 -7.93 -21.20 2.67
CA LEU A 88 -6.93 -21.30 3.72
C LEU A 88 -5.68 -20.50 3.35
N TRP A 89 -5.05 -19.89 4.34
CA TRP A 89 -3.72 -19.33 4.18
C TRP A 89 -2.67 -20.37 4.60
N CYS A 90 -1.81 -20.78 3.68
CA CYS A 90 -0.66 -21.63 4.01
C CYS A 90 0.53 -20.73 4.39
N GLN A 91 1.27 -21.08 5.44
CA GLN A 91 2.30 -20.21 6.04
C GLN A 91 3.31 -19.68 5.00
N TYR A 92 3.55 -18.36 5.04
CA TYR A 92 4.59 -17.69 4.28
C TYR A 92 5.82 -17.41 5.14
N GLY A 93 7.03 -17.54 4.57
CA GLY A 93 8.28 -17.05 5.20
C GLY A 93 9.25 -18.12 5.76
N SER A 94 8.91 -19.40 5.69
CA SER A 94 9.89 -20.49 5.94
C SER A 94 9.74 -21.58 4.89
N ALA A 95 10.75 -22.45 4.75
CA ALA A 95 10.82 -23.56 3.79
C ALA A 95 9.69 -24.64 3.94
N TYR A 96 8.60 -24.31 4.61
CA TYR A 96 7.47 -25.16 4.95
C TYR A 96 6.21 -24.81 4.15
N LEU A 97 6.36 -24.63 2.83
CA LEU A 97 5.26 -24.55 1.85
C LEU A 97 4.37 -25.82 1.80
N ASN A 98 4.65 -26.83 2.62
CA ASN A 98 3.94 -28.11 2.64
C ASN A 98 2.98 -28.30 3.83
N GLN A 99 2.85 -27.30 4.71
CA GLN A 99 1.95 -27.41 5.87
C GLN A 99 0.90 -26.29 5.86
N CYS A 100 -0.28 -26.62 5.34
CA CYS A 100 -1.47 -25.79 5.49
C CYS A 100 -2.17 -26.20 6.79
N GLY A 101 -2.03 -25.39 7.84
CA GLY A 101 -2.77 -25.61 9.08
C GLY A 101 -4.25 -25.30 8.85
N ALA A 102 -5.09 -26.32 8.73
CA ALA A 102 -6.52 -26.20 8.43
C ALA A 102 -7.35 -25.39 9.45
N ASN A 103 -6.74 -24.99 10.57
CA ASN A 103 -7.38 -24.21 11.65
C ASN A 103 -6.72 -22.85 11.90
N ALA A 104 -5.74 -22.43 11.10
CA ALA A 104 -5.30 -21.05 11.06
C ALA A 104 -6.21 -20.29 10.08
N VAL A 105 -7.49 -20.18 10.42
CA VAL A 105 -8.44 -19.36 9.67
C VAL A 105 -7.85 -17.95 9.69
N TYR A 106 -7.44 -17.47 8.52
CA TYR A 106 -7.06 -16.08 8.36
C TYR A 106 -8.26 -15.25 8.82
N HIS A 107 -8.04 -14.36 9.79
CA HIS A 107 -9.13 -13.68 10.49
C HIS A 107 -9.92 -12.74 9.57
N ASP A 108 -9.33 -12.32 8.46
CA ASP A 108 -10.01 -11.40 7.54
C ASP A 108 -11.00 -12.13 6.64
N PRO A 109 -12.12 -11.48 6.30
CA PRO A 109 -13.08 -12.02 5.36
C PRO A 109 -12.42 -12.34 4.01
N VAL A 110 -12.72 -13.52 3.49
CA VAL A 110 -12.13 -14.06 2.24
C VAL A 110 -12.61 -13.32 0.99
N GLU A 111 -13.54 -12.38 1.11
CA GLU A 111 -14.18 -11.69 -0.02
C GLU A 111 -13.15 -11.10 -0.97
N TRP A 112 -12.13 -10.41 -0.44
CA TRP A 112 -11.11 -9.78 -1.27
C TRP A 112 -10.27 -10.80 -2.04
N SER A 113 -9.79 -11.85 -1.36
CA SER A 113 -9.06 -12.95 -1.99
C SER A 113 -9.91 -13.70 -3.01
N PHE A 114 -11.22 -13.81 -2.79
CA PHE A 114 -12.14 -14.44 -3.73
C PHE A 114 -12.28 -13.61 -5.01
N TYR A 115 -12.39 -12.30 -4.90
CA TYR A 115 -12.43 -11.43 -6.09
C TYR A 115 -11.10 -11.45 -6.86
N ILE A 116 -9.96 -11.49 -6.15
CA ILE A 116 -8.64 -11.69 -6.80
C ILE A 116 -8.58 -13.07 -7.47
N ALA A 117 -9.15 -14.12 -6.88
CA ALA A 117 -9.21 -15.44 -7.47
C ALA A 117 -10.00 -15.43 -8.79
N ILE A 118 -11.14 -14.73 -8.84
CA ILE A 118 -11.91 -14.52 -10.08
C ILE A 118 -11.03 -13.81 -11.13
N ALA A 119 -10.34 -12.73 -10.75
CA ALA A 119 -9.48 -11.99 -11.66
C ALA A 119 -8.32 -12.87 -12.20
N PHE A 120 -7.71 -13.69 -11.34
CA PHE A 120 -6.69 -14.66 -11.73
C PHE A 120 -7.22 -15.74 -12.67
N GLY A 121 -8.46 -16.20 -12.46
CA GLY A 121 -9.12 -17.16 -13.34
C GLY A 121 -9.41 -16.61 -14.74
N ILE A 122 -9.72 -15.31 -14.85
CA ILE A 122 -10.08 -14.67 -16.13
C ILE A 122 -8.84 -14.14 -16.87
N PHE A 123 -7.94 -13.45 -16.17
CA PHE A 123 -6.85 -12.67 -16.77
C PHE A 123 -5.46 -13.27 -16.51
N GLY A 124 -5.38 -14.40 -15.80
CA GLY A 124 -4.14 -15.07 -15.47
C GLY A 124 -3.55 -14.64 -14.12
N ILE A 125 -2.77 -15.55 -13.52
CA ILE A 125 -2.16 -15.36 -12.20
C ILE A 125 -0.96 -14.42 -12.32
N GLY A 126 -0.97 -13.31 -11.57
CA GLY A 126 0.17 -12.40 -11.50
C GLY A 126 -0.14 -11.13 -10.72
N THR A 127 0.92 -10.47 -10.24
CA THR A 127 0.81 -9.21 -9.48
C THR A 127 0.12 -8.11 -10.29
N ALA A 128 0.40 -8.02 -11.59
CA ALA A 128 -0.26 -7.07 -12.48
C ALA A 128 -1.78 -7.27 -12.54
N THR A 129 -2.25 -8.51 -12.57
CA THR A 129 -3.69 -8.83 -12.54
C THR A 129 -4.31 -8.45 -11.20
N ALA A 130 -3.64 -8.78 -10.09
CA ALA A 130 -4.10 -8.43 -8.76
C ALA A 130 -4.25 -6.90 -8.62
N TYR A 131 -3.17 -6.14 -8.79
CA TYR A 131 -3.21 -4.67 -8.67
C TYR A 131 -4.10 -4.00 -9.70
N GLY A 132 -4.14 -4.50 -10.95
CA GLY A 132 -5.01 -3.97 -11.99
C GLY A 132 -6.49 -4.09 -11.61
N MET A 133 -6.87 -5.21 -10.99
CA MET A 133 -8.22 -5.43 -10.48
C MET A 133 -8.56 -4.50 -9.29
N GLN A 134 -7.62 -4.29 -8.36
CA GLN A 134 -7.83 -3.34 -7.26
C GLN A 134 -8.02 -1.90 -7.77
N LEU A 135 -7.20 -1.49 -8.73
CA LEU A 135 -7.31 -0.18 -9.38
C LEU A 135 -8.63 -0.02 -10.14
N LEU A 136 -9.09 -1.07 -10.82
CA LEU A 136 -10.38 -1.06 -11.53
C LEU A 136 -11.54 -0.84 -10.56
N ILE A 137 -11.57 -1.57 -9.43
CA ILE A 137 -12.59 -1.38 -8.40
C ILE A 137 -12.54 0.06 -7.84
N GLY A 138 -11.34 0.56 -7.54
CA GLY A 138 -11.16 1.93 -7.09
C GLY A 138 -11.68 2.96 -8.09
N ALA A 139 -11.39 2.78 -9.38
CA ALA A 139 -11.89 3.65 -10.44
C ALA A 139 -13.43 3.59 -10.59
N MET A 140 -14.01 2.39 -10.50
CA MET A 140 -15.46 2.20 -10.53
C MET A 140 -16.15 2.88 -9.35
N LEU A 141 -15.57 2.79 -8.13
CA LEU A 141 -16.11 3.48 -6.96
C LEU A 141 -16.17 4.99 -7.16
N VAL A 142 -15.14 5.60 -7.74
CA VAL A 142 -15.15 7.04 -8.06
C VAL A 142 -16.27 7.36 -9.05
N ALA A 143 -16.40 6.57 -10.13
CA ALA A 143 -17.39 6.79 -11.17
C ALA A 143 -18.85 6.56 -10.74
N PHE A 144 -19.09 5.72 -9.72
CA PHE A 144 -20.43 5.49 -9.19
C PHE A 144 -20.80 6.41 -8.02
N THR A 145 -19.81 7.04 -7.39
CA THR A 145 -20.03 7.95 -6.25
C THR A 145 -20.19 9.41 -6.69
N PHE A 146 -19.55 9.80 -7.79
CA PHE A 146 -19.60 11.14 -8.37
C PHE A 146 -20.28 11.12 -9.74
#